data_AF-Q7P3N3-F1
#
_entry.id   AF-Q7P3N3-F1
#
_cell.length_a   1.000
_cell.length_b   1.000
_cell.length_c   1.000
_cell.angle_alpha   90.00
_cell.angle_beta   90.00
_cell.angle_gamma   90.00
#
_symmetry.space_group_name_H-M   'P 1'
#
loop_
_entity.id
_entity.type
_entity.pdbx_description
1 polymer ?
#
loop_
_entity_poly.entity_id
_entity_poly.type
_entity_poly.pdbx_seq_one_letter_code
_entity_poly.pdbx_strand_id
1 'polypeptide(L)'
;MEFKEEHPGGHPDTAAGSKCCIIVTPLTRGRMATVCENVVTITTPGDCVDILVTDYGIAVNPLRQDLVECLDNAGIKHVSIEELKNKAYSLVGTPADLKWEDKVVAIVEARDGTILDVVRKIKPYTLD
;
A
#
# COMPACT_ATOMS: atom_id res chain seq x y z
N MET A 1 -4.07 3.47 -3.82
CA MET A 1 -3.30 3.20 -2.59
C MET A 1 -3.06 1.71 -2.51
N GLU A 2 -1.86 1.23 -2.80
CA GLU A 2 -1.58 -0.21 -2.86
C GLU A 2 -0.72 -0.63 -1.66
N PHE A 3 -0.89 -1.87 -1.18
CA PHE A 3 -0.21 -2.35 0.03
C PHE A 3 0.65 -3.58 -0.26
N LYS A 4 1.78 -3.65 0.44
CA LYS A 4 2.72 -4.76 0.36
C LYS A 4 2.47 -5.73 1.51
N GLU A 5 2.10 -6.97 1.20
CA GLU A 5 1.96 -8.06 2.17
C GLU A 5 2.66 -9.35 1.69
N GLU A 6 3.22 -10.13 2.61
CA GLU A 6 4.07 -11.30 2.30
C GLU A 6 3.26 -12.56 1.93
N HIS A 7 1.96 -12.62 2.24
CA HIS A 7 1.03 -13.65 1.79
C HIS A 7 -0.37 -13.06 1.60
N PRO A 8 -1.10 -13.34 0.49
CA PRO A 8 -2.38 -12.69 0.24
C PRO A 8 -3.45 -13.06 1.28
N GLY A 9 -3.38 -14.26 1.88
CA GLY A 9 -4.34 -14.70 2.90
C GLY A 9 -5.79 -14.46 2.46
N GLY A 10 -6.62 -13.97 3.39
CA GLY A 10 -7.95 -13.41 3.08
C GLY A 10 -7.95 -11.88 2.96
N HIS A 11 -6.78 -11.26 2.82
CA HIS A 11 -6.65 -9.80 2.79
C HIS A 11 -7.45 -9.16 1.62
N PRO A 12 -7.28 -9.58 0.34
CA PRO A 12 -8.05 -9.01 -0.76
C PRO A 12 -9.54 -9.34 -0.66
N ASP A 13 -9.89 -10.53 -0.17
CA ASP A 13 -11.28 -10.96 -0.03
C ASP A 13 -12.04 -10.12 0.99
N THR A 14 -11.42 -9.88 2.15
CA THR A 14 -12.04 -9.10 3.23
C THR A 14 -12.04 -7.61 2.90
N ALA A 15 -11.01 -7.09 2.24
CA ALA A 15 -10.99 -5.72 1.73
C ALA A 15 -12.18 -5.47 0.79
N ALA A 16 -12.30 -6.28 -0.26
CA ALA A 16 -13.38 -6.18 -1.24
C ALA A 16 -14.79 -6.49 -0.68
N GLY A 17 -14.87 -7.34 0.35
CA GLY A 17 -16.14 -7.72 0.98
C GLY A 17 -16.62 -6.78 2.10
N SER A 18 -15.76 -5.88 2.58
CA SER A 18 -16.07 -4.99 3.71
C SER A 18 -16.86 -3.75 3.27
N LYS A 19 -17.57 -3.13 4.23
CA LYS A 19 -18.17 -1.80 4.03
C LYS A 19 -17.14 -0.66 4.17
N CYS A 20 -16.09 -0.94 4.93
CA CYS A 20 -15.00 -0.02 5.24
C CYS A 20 -13.75 -0.85 5.54
N CYS A 21 -12.78 -0.82 4.62
CA CYS A 21 -11.48 -1.46 4.76
C CYS A 21 -10.47 -0.45 5.32
N ILE A 22 -9.93 -0.77 6.50
CA ILE A 22 -8.94 0.08 7.18
C ILE A 22 -7.62 -0.68 7.29
N ILE A 23 -6.55 -0.10 6.77
CA ILE A 23 -5.19 -0.59 6.95
C ILE A 23 -4.53 0.19 8.07
N VAL A 24 -3.92 -0.53 9.02
CA VAL A 24 -3.19 0.07 10.15
C VAL A 24 -1.75 -0.41 10.12
N THR A 25 -0.81 0.52 10.06
CA THR A 25 0.62 0.18 10.01
C THR A 25 1.49 1.37 10.43
N PRO A 26 2.65 1.16 11.07
CA PRO A 26 3.59 2.24 11.28
C PRO A 26 4.06 2.81 9.93
N LEU A 27 4.29 4.12 9.87
CA LEU A 27 4.71 4.81 8.65
C LEU A 27 6.07 4.30 8.14
N THR A 28 6.93 3.88 9.06
CA THR A 28 8.26 3.33 8.77
C THR A 28 8.54 2.09 9.61
N ARG A 29 9.26 1.12 9.04
CA ARG A 29 9.80 -0.04 9.76
C ARG A 29 11.33 -0.05 9.64
N GLY A 30 12.02 0.40 10.67
CA GLY A 30 13.48 0.58 10.64
C GLY A 30 13.87 1.60 9.58
N ARG A 31 14.55 1.16 8.51
CA ARG A 31 14.96 2.02 7.37
C ARG A 31 14.03 1.92 6.16
N MET A 32 12.86 1.29 6.31
CA MET A 32 11.92 1.07 5.22
C MET A 32 10.69 1.96 5.38
N ALA A 33 10.33 2.68 4.32
CA ALA A 33 9.07 3.41 4.24
C ALA A 33 7.95 2.42 3.94
N THR A 34 6.85 2.49 4.71
CA THR A 34 5.67 1.66 4.45
C THR A 34 4.81 2.23 3.33
N VAL A 35 4.72 3.56 3.26
CA VAL A 35 4.04 4.27 2.17
C VAL A 35 5.08 4.70 1.15
N CYS A 36 4.94 4.25 -0.09
CA CYS A 36 5.87 4.52 -1.19
C CYS A 36 5.12 4.89 -2.48
N GLU A 37 5.87 5.37 -3.48
CA GLU A 37 5.32 5.73 -4.80
C GLU A 37 4.67 4.52 -5.49
N ASN A 38 5.40 3.40 -5.55
CA ASN A 38 4.96 2.16 -6.17
C ASN A 38 5.27 1.01 -5.22
N VAL A 39 4.30 0.11 -5.01
CA VAL A 39 4.57 -1.15 -4.33
C VAL A 39 5.31 -2.11 -5.25
N VAL A 40 5.96 -3.11 -4.66
CA VAL A 40 6.68 -4.14 -5.43
C VAL A 40 5.72 -5.16 -6.04
N THR A 41 4.60 -5.41 -5.36
CA THR A 41 3.61 -6.40 -5.77
C THR A 41 2.25 -5.95 -5.25
N ILE A 42 1.24 -5.98 -6.11
CA ILE A 42 -0.14 -5.67 -5.76
C ILE A 42 -0.84 -6.97 -5.35
N THR A 43 -1.19 -7.10 -4.06
CA THR A 43 -2.00 -8.23 -3.56
C THR A 43 -3.45 -7.84 -3.32
N THR A 44 -3.68 -6.59 -2.93
CA THR A 44 -5.02 -6.00 -2.76
C THR A 44 -5.11 -4.72 -3.59
N PRO A 45 -6.06 -4.64 -4.54
CA PRO A 45 -6.31 -3.43 -5.30
C PRO A 45 -6.60 -2.21 -4.42
N GLY A 46 -6.06 -1.06 -4.80
CA GLY A 46 -6.18 0.14 -3.99
C GLY A 46 -7.55 0.81 -3.96
N ASP A 47 -8.46 0.39 -4.84
CA ASP A 47 -9.88 0.77 -4.81
C ASP A 47 -10.69 -0.02 -3.76
N CYS A 48 -10.13 -1.12 -3.25
CA CYS A 48 -10.72 -1.92 -2.17
C CYS A 48 -10.28 -1.46 -0.77
N VAL A 49 -9.40 -0.46 -0.67
CA VAL A 49 -8.94 0.10 0.61
C VAL A 49 -9.47 1.50 0.80
N ASP A 50 -10.12 1.73 1.94
CA ASP A 50 -10.81 2.99 2.20
C ASP A 50 -10.01 3.95 3.07
N ILE A 51 -9.30 3.44 4.09
CA ILE A 51 -8.55 4.27 5.04
C ILE A 51 -7.20 3.63 5.35
N LEU A 52 -6.14 4.43 5.38
CA LEU A 52 -4.87 4.11 6.03
C LEU A 52 -4.74 4.90 7.34
N VAL A 53 -4.39 4.19 8.40
CA VAL A 53 -4.01 4.76 9.68
C VAL A 53 -2.54 4.46 9.96
N THR A 54 -1.78 5.50 10.24
CA THR A 54 -0.39 5.41 10.69
C THR A 54 -0.18 6.16 11.99
N ASP A 55 0.98 5.97 12.60
CA ASP A 55 1.47 6.76 13.73
C ASP A 55 1.75 8.25 13.40
N TYR A 56 1.63 8.64 12.13
CA TYR A 56 1.82 10.03 11.66
C TYR A 56 0.57 10.67 11.06
N GLY A 57 -0.54 9.94 10.97
CA GLY A 57 -1.78 10.47 10.43
C GLY A 57 -2.67 9.43 9.77
N ILE A 58 -3.85 9.89 9.38
CA ILE A 58 -4.89 9.11 8.69
C ILE A 58 -4.98 9.62 7.26
N ALA A 59 -5.00 8.73 6.28
CA ALA A 59 -5.32 9.07 4.90
C ALA A 59 -6.59 8.31 4.47
N VAL A 60 -7.55 9.05 3.92
CA VAL A 60 -8.78 8.47 3.36
C VAL A 60 -8.62 8.37 1.85
N ASN A 61 -9.06 7.26 1.28
CA ASN A 61 -9.10 7.10 -0.16
C ASN A 61 -10.04 8.16 -0.77
N PRO A 62 -9.59 8.96 -1.76
CA PRO A 62 -10.42 9.99 -2.37
C PRO A 62 -11.70 9.45 -3.05
N LEU A 63 -11.77 8.15 -3.34
CA LEU A 63 -12.99 7.50 -3.82
C LEU A 63 -14.11 7.40 -2.76
N ARG A 64 -13.80 7.68 -1.48
CA ARG A 64 -14.71 7.56 -0.33
C ARG A 64 -15.03 8.91 0.31
N GLN A 65 -15.66 9.80 -0.45
CA GLN A 65 -16.07 11.12 0.04
C GLN A 65 -17.02 11.04 1.25
N ASP A 66 -17.81 9.98 1.36
CA ASP A 66 -18.65 9.70 2.52
C ASP A 66 -17.85 9.55 3.83
N LEU A 67 -16.64 8.96 3.75
CA LEU A 67 -15.76 8.81 4.91
C LEU A 67 -14.98 10.08 5.21
N VAL A 68 -14.61 10.87 4.19
CA VAL A 68 -14.02 12.21 4.36
C VAL A 68 -14.98 13.09 5.17
N GLU A 69 -16.22 13.22 4.72
CA GLU A 69 -17.25 14.01 5.41
C GLU A 69 -17.52 13.51 6.84
N CYS A 70 -17.51 12.19 7.05
CA CYS A 70 -17.68 11.59 8.37
C CYS A 70 -16.55 12.01 9.34
N LEU A 71 -15.30 11.96 8.89
CA LEU A 71 -14.15 12.36 9.71
C LEU A 71 -14.11 13.88 9.95
N ASP A 72 -14.42 14.69 8.94
CA ASP A 72 -14.51 16.15 9.07
C ASP A 72 -15.58 16.57 10.09
N ASN A 73 -16.78 15.98 10.01
CA ASN A 73 -17.87 16.23 10.96
C ASN A 73 -17.52 15.79 12.39
N ALA A 74 -16.69 14.74 12.52
CA ALA A 74 -16.17 14.29 13.81
C ALA A 74 -14.98 15.12 14.32
N GLY A 75 -14.49 16.09 13.53
CA GLY A 75 -13.30 16.90 13.87
C GLY A 75 -12.00 16.10 13.86
N ILE A 76 -11.95 14.96 13.15
CA ILE A 76 -10.79 14.08 13.06
C ILE A 76 -9.93 14.55 11.89
N LYS A 77 -8.71 14.99 12.19
CA LYS A 77 -7.75 15.43 11.17
C LYS A 77 -7.24 14.23 10.36
N HIS A 78 -7.30 14.38 9.04
CA HIS A 78 -6.68 13.49 8.06
C HIS A 78 -5.81 14.27 7.07
N VAL A 79 -4.91 13.57 6.40
CA VAL A 79 -3.95 14.08 5.42
C VAL A 79 -4.04 13.28 4.13
N SER A 80 -3.41 13.76 3.06
CA SER A 80 -3.25 12.97 1.84
C SER A 80 -2.28 11.79 2.05
N ILE A 81 -2.41 10.74 1.24
CA ILE A 81 -1.44 9.63 1.24
C ILE A 81 -0.05 10.13 0.79
N GLU A 82 0.00 11.13 -0.08
CA GLU A 82 1.22 11.77 -0.57
C GLU A 82 1.97 12.48 0.56
N GLU A 83 1.25 13.14 1.48
CA GLU A 83 1.87 13.71 2.69
C GLU A 83 2.49 12.63 3.57
N LEU A 84 1.81 11.49 3.76
CA LEU A 84 2.36 10.36 4.50
C LEU A 84 3.61 9.79 3.80
N LYS A 85 3.56 9.59 2.48
CA LYS A 85 4.72 9.15 1.67
C LYS A 85 5.91 10.09 1.84
N ASN A 86 5.69 11.39 1.64
CA ASN A 86 6.73 12.41 1.73
C ASN A 86 7.32 12.45 3.15
N LYS A 87 6.47 12.30 4.17
CA LYS A 87 6.90 12.17 5.56
C LYS A 87 7.77 10.93 5.75
N ALA A 88 7.37 9.77 5.24
CA ALA A 88 8.15 8.54 5.33
C ALA A 88 9.53 8.70 4.68
N TYR A 89 9.59 9.25 3.47
CA TYR A 89 10.85 9.49 2.75
C TYR A 89 11.76 10.50 3.45
N SER A 90 11.20 11.49 4.13
CA SER A 90 11.98 12.43 4.95
C SER A 90 12.65 11.75 6.17
N LEU A 91 12.07 10.65 6.67
CA LEU A 91 12.55 9.94 7.85
C LEU A 91 13.60 8.88 7.50
N VAL A 92 13.38 8.11 6.43
CA VAL A 92 14.23 6.95 6.09
C VAL A 92 14.99 7.09 4.76
N GLY A 93 14.81 8.21 4.06
CA GLY A 93 15.35 8.43 2.72
C GLY A 93 14.44 7.88 1.62
N THR A 94 14.78 8.20 0.37
CA THR A 94 14.10 7.64 -0.79
C THR A 94 14.66 6.24 -1.06
N PRO A 95 13.81 5.20 -1.15
CA PRO A 95 14.29 3.85 -1.46
C PRO A 95 14.90 3.80 -2.87
N ALA A 96 16.01 3.05 -3.01
CA ALA A 96 16.61 2.81 -4.31
C ALA A 96 15.74 1.86 -5.16
N ASP A 97 15.74 2.08 -6.47
CA ASP A 97 15.02 1.22 -7.40
C ASP A 97 15.56 -0.21 -7.40
N LEU A 98 14.66 -1.18 -7.30
CA LEU A 98 14.97 -2.59 -7.49
C LEU A 98 15.22 -2.88 -8.97
N LYS A 99 16.24 -3.70 -9.26
CA LYS A 99 16.54 -4.17 -10.60
C LYS A 99 15.98 -5.57 -10.80
N TRP A 100 15.23 -5.76 -11.87
CA TRP A 100 14.51 -7.00 -12.17
C TRP A 100 15.06 -7.69 -13.42
N GLU A 101 14.95 -9.02 -13.48
CA GLU A 101 15.08 -9.82 -14.70
C GLU A 101 13.71 -9.98 -15.38
N ASP A 102 13.68 -10.37 -16.66
CA ASP A 102 12.41 -10.58 -17.40
C ASP A 102 11.63 -11.82 -16.93
N LYS A 103 12.30 -12.73 -16.21
CA LYS A 103 11.71 -13.98 -15.74
C LYS A 103 10.62 -13.73 -14.69
N VAL A 104 9.39 -14.12 -15.02
CA VAL A 104 8.28 -14.22 -14.06
C VAL A 104 8.49 -15.45 -13.18
N VAL A 105 8.39 -15.28 -11.86
CA VAL A 105 8.57 -16.35 -10.85
C VAL A 105 7.28 -16.67 -10.09
N ALA A 106 6.30 -15.78 -10.11
CA ALA A 106 4.96 -16.04 -9.58
C ALA A 106 3.91 -15.18 -10.31
N ILE A 107 2.66 -15.64 -10.31
CA ILE A 107 1.50 -14.89 -10.79
C ILE A 107 0.62 -14.58 -9.57
N VAL A 108 0.16 -13.35 -9.45
CA VAL A 108 -0.84 -12.94 -8.46
C VAL A 108 -2.19 -12.91 -9.16
N GLU A 109 -3.06 -13.84 -8.78
CA GLU A 109 -4.42 -13.94 -9.29
C GLU A 109 -5.37 -13.17 -8.36
N ALA A 110 -6.23 -12.34 -8.94
CA ALA A 110 -7.31 -11.70 -8.22
C ALA A 110 -8.40 -12.72 -7.86
N ARG A 111 -9.31 -12.31 -6.95
CA ARG A 111 -10.44 -13.15 -6.53
C ARG A 111 -11.35 -13.60 -7.69
N ASP A 112 -11.46 -12.80 -8.74
CA ASP A 112 -12.30 -13.07 -9.91
C ASP A 112 -11.61 -13.93 -10.99
N GLY A 113 -10.38 -14.37 -10.73
CA GLY A 113 -9.57 -15.18 -11.64
C GLY A 113 -8.78 -14.37 -12.66
N THR A 114 -8.84 -13.04 -12.63
CA THR A 114 -8.00 -12.19 -13.48
C THR A 114 -6.56 -12.13 -12.94
N ILE A 115 -5.60 -11.88 -13.83
CA ILE A 115 -4.21 -11.66 -13.41
C ILE A 115 -4.10 -10.23 -12.87
N LEU A 116 -3.87 -10.11 -11.56
CA LEU A 116 -3.69 -8.83 -10.88
C LEU A 116 -2.28 -8.28 -11.08
N ASP A 117 -1.27 -9.14 -10.89
CA ASP A 117 0.14 -8.75 -10.97
C ASP A 117 1.03 -9.99 -11.22
N VAL A 118 2.31 -9.76 -11.51
CA VAL A 118 3.33 -10.80 -11.66
C VAL A 118 4.58 -10.47 -10.84
N VAL A 119 5.08 -11.46 -10.11
CA VAL A 119 6.35 -11.32 -9.37
C VAL A 119 7.49 -11.67 -10.32
N ARG A 120 8.41 -10.72 -10.52
CA ARG A 120 9.60 -10.90 -11.36
C ARG A 120 10.83 -11.25 -10.52
N LYS A 121 11.75 -12.01 -11.11
CA LYS A 121 13.00 -12.38 -10.45
C LYS A 121 13.85 -11.13 -10.22
N ILE A 122 14.29 -10.92 -8.98
CA ILE A 122 15.21 -9.83 -8.63
C ILE A 122 16.61 -10.13 -9.20
N LYS A 123 17.28 -9.12 -9.75
CA LYS A 123 18.70 -9.23 -10.12
C LYS A 123 19.54 -9.32 -8.83
N PRO A 124 20.54 -10.23 -8.76
CA PRO A 124 21.47 -10.26 -7.63
C PRO A 124 22.09 -8.90 -7.38
N TYR A 125 22.10 -8.46 -6.14
CA TYR A 125 22.74 -7.21 -5.75
C TYR A 125 24.26 -7.40 -5.76
N THR A 126 24.98 -6.54 -6.48
CA THR A 126 26.44 -6.49 -6.50
C THR A 126 26.91 -5.28 -5.70
N LEU A 127 27.83 -5.52 -4.75
CA LEU A 127 28.61 -4.46 -4.12
C LEU A 127 29.78 -4.16 -5.06
N ASP A 128 29.78 -2.99 -5.67
CA ASP A 128 30.96 -2.45 -6.35
C ASP A 128 32.01 -1.99 -5.32
#